data_AF-A0A093D3J4-F1
#
_entry.id   AF-A0A093D3J4-F1
#
_cell.length_a   1.000
_cell.length_b   1.000
_cell.length_c   1.000
_cell.angle_alpha   90.00
_cell.angle_beta   90.00
_cell.angle_gamma   90.00
#
_symmetry.space_group_name_H-M   'P 1'
#
loop_
_entity.id
_entity.type
_entity.pdbx_description
1 polymer ?
#
loop_
_entity_poly.entity_id
_entity_poly.type
_entity_poly.pdbx_seq_one_letter_code
_entity_poly.pdbx_strand_id
1 'polypeptide(L)'
;RSIKSDVSVTLVRAEYNGEILGDSSRSDVLPDGTANYNFTTSFECSPDGPNSLDDVARKPVLLTVIEVLQREKRQKEKTVPLGQAVVDLLPLLQGQCSFKVSAPLYAVPTSPIESLHPEAKVCGGGLEVTVSTEEPLLSATQLSDGNLLSVTLEAAYSVPEAFAPDGPQQNYMACLQVPAAGEKEFPLLFKNGILKLAGETEPLPRPKKWPLANITAPGALSIPNSFIVGGPYEDEDGELNKREDREFRIQAESKKRIVWDMEGRCYLDPAAVVVLQKRIAECRYWPVEVCRMAVASPSKGKTSKADKGDEDKQIFFHGVAYVNVVPLLCPGVKQIRGAFPVFPYQDSEVFEKTKSQHSVFRDLRTQLGLTKEGSWTPRTSTPLSRAVPSKTQKEDKEKIAKDKDSNRTLHTQSFTVPVTALTLREQCLSSQQYVEAGTFLVMEIKLDKALVPKRLREELTRRVKEMIPPRPPLPPWTAGAKK
;
A
#
# COMPACT_ATOMS: atom_id res chain seq x y z
N ARG A 1 55.84 -1.18 -7.51
CA ARG A 1 54.37 -0.94 -7.60
C ARG A 1 53.69 -2.08 -6.86
N SER A 2 53.28 -1.89 -5.60
CA SER A 2 52.52 -2.91 -4.88
C SER A 2 51.06 -2.82 -5.32
N ILE A 3 50.54 -3.91 -5.90
CA ILE A 3 49.11 -4.08 -6.11
C ILE A 3 48.51 -4.27 -4.71
N LYS A 4 48.01 -3.20 -4.09
CA LYS A 4 47.07 -3.34 -2.97
C LYS A 4 45.86 -4.03 -3.57
N SER A 5 45.63 -5.30 -3.24
CA SER A 5 44.29 -5.84 -3.36
C SER A 5 43.46 -5.06 -2.34
N ASP A 6 42.70 -4.08 -2.80
CA ASP A 6 41.79 -3.35 -1.93
C ASP A 6 40.69 -4.34 -1.56
N VAL A 7 40.83 -4.98 -0.40
CA VAL A 7 39.79 -5.82 0.18
C VAL A 7 38.73 -4.87 0.70
N SER A 8 37.62 -4.74 -0.04
CA SER A 8 36.46 -3.99 0.42
C SER A 8 35.90 -4.67 1.67
N VAL A 9 35.64 -3.86 2.70
CA VAL A 9 35.01 -4.31 3.95
C VAL A 9 33.57 -3.85 3.94
N THR A 10 32.64 -4.80 4.06
CA THR A 10 31.20 -4.52 4.01
C THR A 10 30.48 -5.00 5.26
N LEU A 11 29.29 -4.46 5.51
CA LEU A 11 28.32 -4.96 6.48
C LEU A 11 26.91 -4.89 5.89
N VAL A 12 25.99 -5.66 6.46
CA VAL A 12 24.56 -5.65 6.12
C VAL A 12 23.78 -5.03 7.26
N ARG A 13 22.96 -4.03 6.95
CA ARG A 13 21.94 -3.47 7.85
C ARG A 13 20.58 -4.03 7.51
N ALA A 14 19.87 -4.55 8.49
CA ALA A 14 18.47 -4.97 8.36
C ALA A 14 17.53 -3.93 8.97
N GLU A 15 16.49 -3.55 8.24
CA GLU A 15 15.46 -2.62 8.68
C GLU A 15 14.08 -3.20 8.39
N TYR A 16 13.14 -3.00 9.30
CA TYR A 16 11.75 -3.36 9.11
C TYR A 16 10.87 -2.30 9.75
N ASN A 17 9.81 -1.91 9.02
CA ASN A 17 8.84 -0.94 9.52
C ASN A 17 9.44 0.42 9.96
N GLY A 18 10.54 0.84 9.31
CA GLY A 18 11.23 2.09 9.62
C GLY A 18 12.19 2.01 10.82
N GLU A 19 12.25 0.87 11.50
CA GLU A 19 13.16 0.61 12.61
C GLU A 19 14.36 -0.24 12.14
N ILE A 20 15.54 0.06 12.68
CA ILE A 20 16.75 -0.72 12.42
C ILE A 20 16.70 -1.95 13.33
N LEU A 21 16.67 -3.13 12.72
CA LEU A 21 16.69 -4.40 13.44
C LEU A 21 18.10 -4.74 13.94
N GLY A 22 19.11 -4.41 13.13
CA GLY A 22 20.52 -4.57 13.51
C GLY A 22 21.48 -4.48 12.34
N ASP A 23 22.77 -4.43 12.67
CA ASP A 23 23.90 -4.44 11.75
C ASP A 23 24.69 -5.74 11.91
N SER A 24 25.10 -6.34 10.80
CA SER A 24 26.02 -7.48 10.81
C SER A 24 27.42 -7.06 11.29
N SER A 25 28.24 -8.05 11.66
CA SER A 25 29.68 -7.83 11.72
C SER A 25 30.24 -7.46 10.36
N ARG A 26 31.35 -6.72 10.37
CA ARG A 26 32.11 -6.40 9.16
C ARG A 26 32.68 -7.69 8.57
N SER A 27 32.59 -7.80 7.26
CA SER A 27 33.07 -8.95 6.52
C SER A 27 33.91 -8.46 5.36
N ASP A 28 35.04 -9.12 5.14
CA ASP A 28 35.88 -8.89 3.98
C ASP A 28 35.22 -9.52 2.75
N VAL A 29 35.17 -8.76 1.65
CA VAL A 29 34.70 -9.29 0.37
C VAL A 29 35.82 -10.13 -0.25
N LEU A 30 35.53 -11.39 -0.53
CA LEU A 30 36.46 -12.33 -1.15
C LEU A 30 36.77 -11.92 -2.60
N PRO A 31 37.89 -12.38 -3.19
CA PRO A 31 38.26 -12.03 -4.57
C PRO A 31 37.24 -12.46 -5.63
N ASP A 32 36.36 -13.42 -5.32
CA ASP A 32 35.25 -13.86 -6.17
C ASP A 32 34.00 -12.96 -6.05
N GLY A 33 34.07 -11.91 -5.24
CA GLY A 33 32.98 -10.96 -5.00
C GLY A 33 31.97 -11.43 -3.95
N THR A 34 32.21 -12.56 -3.28
CA THR A 34 31.30 -13.08 -2.25
C THR A 34 31.68 -12.61 -0.85
N ALA A 35 30.70 -12.50 0.04
CA ALA A 35 30.90 -12.21 1.45
C ALA A 35 29.90 -13.01 2.28
N ASN A 36 30.37 -13.61 3.39
CA ASN A 36 29.49 -14.30 4.33
C ASN A 36 29.34 -13.48 5.61
N TYR A 37 28.15 -12.92 5.80
CA TYR A 37 27.83 -12.09 6.96
C TYR A 37 27.41 -12.89 8.19
N ASN A 38 26.92 -14.13 8.04
CA ASN A 38 26.37 -14.98 9.13
C ASN A 38 25.53 -14.20 10.16
N PHE A 39 24.69 -13.28 9.67
CA PHE A 39 23.93 -12.36 10.50
C PHE A 39 22.50 -12.85 10.68
N THR A 40 22.02 -12.81 11.92
CA THR A 40 20.63 -13.16 12.28
C THR A 40 20.06 -12.04 13.12
N THR A 41 18.82 -11.65 12.81
CA THR A 41 18.04 -10.68 13.57
C THR A 41 16.58 -11.08 13.55
N SER A 42 15.81 -10.57 14.51
CA SER A 42 14.38 -10.86 14.65
C SER A 42 13.63 -9.60 15.06
N PHE A 43 12.32 -9.60 14.81
CA PHE A 43 11.39 -8.63 15.37
C PHE A 43 10.15 -9.38 15.86
N GLU A 44 9.46 -8.79 16.83
CA GLU A 44 8.20 -9.34 17.34
C GLU A 44 7.05 -8.92 16.44
N CYS A 45 6.18 -9.88 16.10
CA CYS A 45 4.92 -9.66 15.39
C CYS A 45 3.78 -9.95 16.36
N SER A 46 2.99 -8.92 16.69
CA SER A 46 1.85 -9.04 17.60
C SER A 46 0.74 -8.06 17.23
N PRO A 47 -0.55 -8.40 17.47
CA PRO A 47 -1.68 -7.53 17.14
C PRO A 47 -1.61 -6.15 17.82
N ASP A 48 -1.14 -6.13 19.07
CA ASP A 48 -1.00 -4.91 19.88
C ASP A 48 0.39 -4.26 19.77
N GLY A 49 1.30 -4.90 19.04
CA GLY A 49 2.67 -4.44 18.86
C GLY A 49 2.84 -3.50 17.66
N PRO A 50 4.07 -3.01 17.45
CA PRO A 50 4.37 -2.13 16.32
C PRO A 50 4.29 -2.82 14.96
N ASN A 51 4.30 -4.16 14.93
CA ASN A 51 4.31 -4.98 13.72
C ASN A 51 3.10 -5.92 13.74
N SER A 52 2.02 -5.49 13.10
CA SER A 52 0.80 -6.27 12.94
C SER A 52 0.88 -7.22 11.74
N LEU A 53 -0.08 -8.14 11.62
CA LEU A 53 -0.23 -8.98 10.41
C LEU A 53 -0.38 -8.14 9.14
N ASP A 54 -1.01 -6.97 9.26
CA ASP A 54 -1.15 -6.01 8.17
C ASP A 54 0.19 -5.37 7.77
N ASP A 55 1.09 -5.15 8.71
CA ASP A 55 2.45 -4.68 8.42
C ASP A 55 3.25 -5.76 7.69
N VAL A 56 3.11 -7.02 8.11
CA VAL A 56 3.74 -8.18 7.44
C VAL A 56 3.24 -8.32 6.00
N ALA A 57 1.95 -8.06 5.75
CA ALA A 57 1.38 -8.15 4.40
C ALA A 57 1.94 -7.09 3.43
N ARG A 58 2.27 -5.90 3.92
CA ARG A 58 2.51 -4.71 3.06
C ARG A 58 3.93 -4.14 3.10
N LYS A 59 4.73 -4.49 4.12
CA LYS A 59 6.08 -3.95 4.33
C LYS A 59 7.10 -5.08 4.13
N PRO A 60 8.06 -4.95 3.20
CA PRO A 60 9.16 -5.88 3.10
C PRO A 60 10.21 -5.58 4.18
N VAL A 61 11.09 -6.55 4.43
CA VAL A 61 12.34 -6.30 5.15
C VAL A 61 13.34 -5.68 4.17
N LEU A 62 13.98 -4.59 4.58
CA LEU A 62 15.01 -3.91 3.81
C LEU A 62 16.39 -4.38 4.29
N LEU A 63 17.24 -4.80 3.34
CA LEU A 63 18.61 -5.21 3.60
C LEU A 63 19.55 -4.29 2.82
N THR A 64 20.35 -3.51 3.53
CA THR A 64 21.27 -2.55 2.90
C THR A 64 22.71 -3.02 3.11
N VAL A 65 23.43 -3.26 2.01
CA VAL A 65 24.86 -3.55 2.02
C VAL A 65 25.62 -2.23 2.05
N ILE A 66 26.48 -2.06 3.04
CA ILE A 66 27.19 -0.82 3.33
C ILE A 66 28.69 -1.10 3.30
N GLU A 67 29.43 -0.32 2.50
CA GLU A 67 30.89 -0.32 2.51
C GLU A 67 31.41 0.52 3.67
N VAL A 68 32.44 0.00 4.33
CA VAL A 68 33.13 0.66 5.43
C VAL A 68 34.50 1.13 4.94
N LEU A 69 34.64 2.43 4.72
CA LEU A 69 35.91 3.00 4.24
C LEU A 69 36.92 3.09 5.38
N GLN A 70 38.16 2.69 5.10
CA GLN A 70 39.24 2.72 6.08
C GLN A 70 39.51 4.17 6.55
N ARG A 71 39.74 4.33 7.86
CA ARG A 71 39.99 5.65 8.46
C ARG A 71 41.38 6.18 8.08
N GLU A 72 41.43 7.43 7.63
CA GLU A 72 42.63 8.26 7.76
C GLU A 72 42.63 8.94 9.14
N LYS A 73 43.82 9.12 9.75
CA LYS A 73 44.00 9.47 11.17
C LYS A 73 43.15 10.69 11.60
N ARG A 74 42.36 10.49 12.68
CA ARG A 74 41.48 11.44 13.42
C ARG A 74 40.07 11.71 12.86
N GLN A 75 39.63 11.11 11.75
CA GLN A 75 38.27 11.34 11.23
C GLN A 75 37.27 10.23 11.65
N LYS A 76 35.99 10.60 11.75
CA LYS A 76 34.88 9.63 11.90
C LYS A 76 34.87 8.69 10.69
N GLU A 77 34.58 7.43 10.97
CA GLU A 77 34.44 6.38 9.96
C GLU A 77 33.37 6.75 8.94
N LYS A 78 33.72 6.64 7.65
CA LYS A 78 32.81 6.95 6.56
C LYS A 78 32.26 5.65 6.01
N THR A 79 30.94 5.55 6.00
CA THR A 79 30.21 4.42 5.43
C THR A 79 29.47 4.88 4.18
N VAL A 80 29.38 4.01 3.17
CA VAL A 80 28.67 4.30 1.92
C VAL A 80 27.72 3.14 1.62
N PRO A 81 26.41 3.39 1.44
CA PRO A 81 25.49 2.34 1.00
C PRO A 81 25.83 1.94 -0.44
N LEU A 82 26.08 0.66 -0.67
CA LEU A 82 26.40 0.11 -1.99
C LEU A 82 25.15 -0.37 -2.72
N GLY A 83 24.29 -1.09 -2.01
CA GLY A 83 23.10 -1.68 -2.58
C GLY A 83 22.04 -2.02 -1.55
N GLN A 84 20.81 -2.17 -2.01
CA GLN A 84 19.67 -2.54 -1.20
C GLN A 84 18.92 -3.71 -1.84
N ALA A 85 18.51 -4.66 -1.01
CA ALA A 85 17.65 -5.76 -1.36
C ALA A 85 16.38 -5.71 -0.49
N VAL A 86 15.30 -6.32 -0.98
CA VAL A 86 14.01 -6.38 -0.28
C VAL A 86 13.56 -7.82 -0.17
N VAL A 87 13.00 -8.16 0.99
CA VAL A 87 12.46 -9.49 1.26
C VAL A 87 10.97 -9.35 1.57
N ASP A 88 10.14 -9.95 0.72
CA ASP A 88 8.69 -10.02 0.89
C ASP A 88 8.34 -11.08 1.95
N LEU A 89 7.59 -10.68 2.98
CA LEU A 89 7.18 -11.54 4.08
C LEU A 89 5.84 -12.25 3.83
N LEU A 90 5.21 -11.99 2.68
CA LEU A 90 3.92 -12.58 2.33
C LEU A 90 3.85 -14.13 2.47
N PRO A 91 4.90 -14.91 2.16
CA PRO A 91 4.86 -16.36 2.35
C PRO A 91 4.49 -16.80 3.78
N LEU A 92 4.80 -16.01 4.81
CA LEU A 92 4.43 -16.32 6.19
C LEU A 92 2.91 -16.25 6.40
N LEU A 93 2.24 -15.27 5.79
CA LEU A 93 0.78 -15.14 5.82
C LEU A 93 0.07 -16.17 4.92
N GLN A 94 0.81 -16.84 4.05
CA GLN A 94 0.33 -17.97 3.25
C GLN A 94 0.52 -19.32 3.98
N GLY A 95 0.97 -19.28 5.24
CA GLY A 95 1.09 -20.45 6.12
C GLY A 95 2.48 -21.10 6.13
N GLN A 96 3.48 -20.52 5.47
CA GLN A 96 4.86 -21.01 5.57
C GLN A 96 5.47 -20.56 6.90
N CYS A 97 6.16 -21.46 7.60
CA CYS A 97 6.94 -21.10 8.80
C CYS A 97 8.40 -20.78 8.47
N SER A 98 8.90 -21.20 7.30
CA SER A 98 10.25 -20.86 6.85
C SER A 98 10.35 -20.92 5.33
N PHE A 99 11.11 -19.98 4.75
CA PHE A 99 11.44 -19.95 3.34
C PHE A 99 12.83 -19.35 3.11
N LYS A 100 13.47 -19.76 2.02
CA LYS A 100 14.74 -19.21 1.55
C LYS A 100 14.51 -18.40 0.27
N VAL A 101 15.12 -17.23 0.19
CA VAL A 101 15.03 -16.33 -0.97
C VAL A 101 16.42 -15.85 -1.39
N SER A 102 16.63 -15.78 -2.70
CA SER A 102 17.78 -15.07 -3.29
C SER A 102 17.31 -13.67 -3.70
N ALA A 103 17.48 -12.69 -2.82
CA ALA A 103 17.01 -11.33 -3.02
C ALA A 103 18.00 -10.53 -3.92
N PRO A 104 17.56 -9.99 -5.06
CA PRO A 104 18.46 -9.21 -5.94
C PRO A 104 18.96 -7.94 -5.24
N LEU A 105 20.24 -7.60 -5.45
CA LEU A 105 20.85 -6.42 -4.88
C LEU A 105 20.84 -5.27 -5.89
N TYR A 106 20.15 -4.18 -5.55
CA TYR A 106 20.04 -3.01 -6.41
C TYR A 106 20.99 -1.90 -5.96
N ALA A 107 21.71 -1.29 -6.89
CA ALA A 107 22.62 -0.19 -6.58
C ALA A 107 21.91 0.98 -5.90
N VAL A 108 22.53 1.55 -4.88
CA VAL A 108 22.10 2.82 -4.28
C VAL A 108 22.80 3.96 -5.02
N PRO A 109 22.08 4.90 -5.66
CA PRO A 109 22.69 6.02 -6.37
C PRO A 109 23.54 6.88 -5.42
N THR A 110 24.79 7.16 -5.80
CA THR A 110 25.71 7.94 -4.96
C THR A 110 25.65 9.44 -5.25
N SER A 111 24.95 9.84 -6.33
CA SER A 111 24.70 11.23 -6.69
C SER A 111 23.31 11.44 -7.32
N PRO A 112 22.70 12.64 -7.20
CA PRO A 112 21.41 12.97 -7.81
C PRO A 112 21.40 12.98 -9.35
N ILE A 113 22.56 12.93 -10.00
CA ILE A 113 22.70 12.97 -11.46
C ILE A 113 22.65 11.55 -12.05
N GLU A 114 23.08 10.54 -11.30
CA GLU A 114 23.00 9.12 -11.72
C GLU A 114 21.56 8.58 -11.76
N SER A 115 20.61 9.21 -11.06
CA SER A 115 19.20 8.82 -11.07
C SER A 115 18.43 9.18 -12.34
N LEU A 116 19.06 9.86 -13.31
CA LEU A 116 18.43 10.28 -14.57
C LEU A 116 18.37 9.18 -15.64
N HIS A 117 19.07 8.05 -15.44
CA HIS A 117 18.94 6.85 -16.27
C HIS A 117 18.27 5.71 -15.46
N PRO A 118 16.98 5.42 -15.68
CA PRO A 118 16.21 4.47 -14.86
C PRO A 118 16.44 2.99 -15.22
N GLU A 119 17.44 2.66 -16.03
CA GLU A 119 17.86 1.27 -16.19
C GLU A 119 18.55 0.85 -14.90
N ALA A 120 17.77 0.21 -14.02
CA ALA A 120 18.25 -0.35 -12.77
C ALA A 120 19.43 -1.28 -13.05
N LYS A 121 20.66 -0.77 -12.90
CA LYS A 121 21.85 -1.61 -12.83
C LYS A 121 21.70 -2.47 -11.60
N VAL A 122 21.18 -3.68 -11.78
CA VAL A 122 21.34 -4.76 -10.83
C VAL A 122 22.85 -4.89 -10.65
N CYS A 123 23.35 -4.62 -9.45
CA CYS A 123 24.69 -5.05 -9.10
C CYS A 123 24.64 -6.56 -9.23
N GLY A 124 25.33 -7.18 -10.19
CA GLY A 124 25.08 -8.54 -10.69
C GLY A 124 25.12 -9.74 -9.70
N GLY A 125 24.94 -9.52 -8.39
CA GLY A 125 24.72 -10.52 -7.34
C GLY A 125 23.42 -10.28 -6.55
N GLY A 126 23.23 -11.08 -5.49
CA GLY A 126 22.07 -11.03 -4.61
C GLY A 126 22.43 -11.48 -3.20
N LEU A 127 21.50 -11.29 -2.26
CA LEU A 127 21.61 -11.80 -0.89
C LEU A 127 20.81 -13.09 -0.76
N GLU A 128 21.45 -14.15 -0.27
CA GLU A 128 20.73 -15.34 0.19
C GLU A 128 20.21 -15.10 1.60
N VAL A 129 18.89 -15.12 1.76
CA VAL A 129 18.21 -14.82 3.03
C VAL A 129 17.29 -15.98 3.38
N THR A 130 17.32 -16.39 4.63
CA THR A 130 16.34 -17.34 5.19
C THR A 130 15.48 -16.58 6.18
N VAL A 131 14.16 -16.70 6.03
CA VAL A 131 13.19 -16.16 6.97
C VAL A 131 12.52 -17.34 7.65
N SER A 132 12.31 -17.25 8.96
CA SER A 132 11.65 -18.29 9.75
C SER A 132 10.90 -17.71 10.93
N THR A 133 9.82 -18.38 11.32
CA THR A 133 9.07 -18.19 12.55
C THR A 133 9.05 -19.51 13.33
N GLU A 134 8.94 -19.45 14.66
CA GLU A 134 8.85 -20.67 15.49
C GLU A 134 7.52 -21.39 15.28
N GLU A 135 6.44 -20.61 15.16
CA GLU A 135 5.08 -21.09 14.90
C GLU A 135 4.47 -20.35 13.71
N PRO A 136 3.42 -20.89 13.06
CA PRO A 136 2.69 -20.18 12.02
C PRO A 136 2.12 -18.85 12.54
N LEU A 137 2.26 -17.76 11.77
CA LEU A 137 1.71 -16.45 12.14
C LEU A 137 0.17 -16.44 12.22
N LEU A 138 -0.47 -17.38 11.53
CA LEU A 138 -1.92 -17.54 11.48
C LEU A 138 -2.30 -18.92 11.99
N SER A 139 -3.34 -18.98 12.82
CA SER A 139 -3.97 -20.25 13.20
C SER A 139 -4.58 -20.95 11.97
N ALA A 140 -4.86 -22.26 12.07
CA ALA A 140 -5.45 -23.02 10.97
C ALA A 140 -6.78 -22.44 10.46
N THR A 141 -7.61 -21.89 11.36
CA THR A 141 -8.88 -21.24 11.02
C THR A 141 -8.69 -19.89 10.36
N GLN A 142 -7.75 -19.07 10.87
CA GLN A 142 -7.36 -17.81 10.23
C GLN A 142 -6.78 -18.03 8.84
N LEU A 143 -5.97 -19.09 8.68
CA LEU A 143 -5.42 -19.46 7.39
C LEU A 143 -6.50 -20.02 6.47
N SER A 144 -7.51 -20.77 6.94
CA SER A 144 -8.55 -21.35 6.07
C SER A 144 -9.64 -20.35 5.68
N ASP A 145 -10.11 -19.57 6.64
CA ASP A 145 -11.34 -18.75 6.53
C ASP A 145 -11.02 -17.26 6.37
N GLY A 146 -9.77 -16.85 6.65
CA GLY A 146 -9.25 -15.54 6.30
C GLY A 146 -8.82 -15.47 4.83
N ASN A 147 -8.44 -14.27 4.42
CA ASN A 147 -8.07 -13.96 3.05
C ASN A 147 -6.97 -12.91 2.99
N LEU A 148 -6.23 -12.85 1.89
CA LEU A 148 -5.29 -11.79 1.60
C LEU A 148 -5.86 -10.91 0.50
N LEU A 149 -6.00 -9.62 0.78
CA LEU A 149 -6.46 -8.61 -0.18
C LEU A 149 -5.25 -7.87 -0.73
N SER A 150 -5.19 -7.75 -2.06
CA SER A 150 -4.24 -6.93 -2.80
C SER A 150 -5.01 -5.95 -3.68
N VAL A 151 -4.72 -4.66 -3.54
CA VAL A 151 -5.30 -3.59 -4.34
C VAL A 151 -4.17 -2.91 -5.10
N THR A 152 -4.21 -3.02 -6.42
CA THR A 152 -3.24 -2.36 -7.30
C THR A 152 -3.87 -1.13 -7.91
N LEU A 153 -3.30 0.04 -7.64
CA LEU A 153 -3.64 1.27 -8.35
C LEU A 153 -2.61 1.51 -9.45
N GLU A 154 -3.06 1.43 -10.70
CA GLU A 154 -2.18 1.59 -11.86
C GLU A 154 -2.02 3.08 -12.20
N ALA A 155 -3.10 3.70 -12.67
CA ALA A 155 -3.06 5.06 -13.19
C ALA A 155 -4.42 5.76 -13.15
N ALA A 156 -4.40 7.09 -13.19
CA ALA A 156 -5.53 7.95 -13.51
C ALA A 156 -5.31 8.56 -14.89
N TYR A 157 -6.19 8.26 -15.85
CA TYR A 157 -6.10 8.77 -17.22
C TYR A 157 -6.97 10.00 -17.41
N SER A 158 -6.67 10.80 -18.44
CA SER A 158 -7.41 12.02 -18.78
C SER A 158 -7.56 12.95 -17.56
N VAL A 159 -6.45 13.28 -16.90
CA VAL A 159 -6.48 14.13 -15.69
C VAL A 159 -6.73 15.60 -16.05
N PRO A 160 -7.23 16.43 -15.11
CA PRO A 160 -7.53 17.84 -15.34
C PRO A 160 -6.36 18.62 -15.97
N GLU A 161 -6.66 19.54 -16.89
CA GLU A 161 -5.64 20.34 -17.58
C GLU A 161 -4.78 21.17 -16.61
N ALA A 162 -5.38 21.63 -15.51
CA ALA A 162 -4.75 22.34 -14.41
C ALA A 162 -3.60 21.58 -13.72
N PHE A 163 -3.40 20.30 -14.05
CA PHE A 163 -2.27 19.52 -13.56
C PHE A 163 -1.07 19.83 -14.46
N ALA A 164 -0.09 20.50 -13.86
CA ALA A 164 1.12 20.98 -14.54
C ALA A 164 2.36 20.41 -13.85
N PRO A 165 3.38 19.96 -14.63
CA PRO A 165 4.63 19.48 -14.08
C PRO A 165 5.50 20.61 -13.50
N ASP A 166 5.36 21.83 -14.03
CA ASP A 166 6.21 22.99 -13.72
C ASP A 166 5.74 23.77 -12.46
N GLY A 167 4.87 23.15 -11.65
CA GLY A 167 4.33 23.74 -10.42
C GLY A 167 5.13 23.40 -9.16
N PRO A 168 4.74 23.93 -7.99
CA PRO A 168 5.24 23.43 -6.71
C PRO A 168 4.99 21.92 -6.60
N GLN A 169 5.90 21.19 -5.96
CA GLN A 169 5.79 19.73 -5.82
C GLN A 169 4.39 19.34 -5.32
N GLN A 170 3.69 18.54 -6.13
CA GLN A 170 2.34 18.07 -5.84
C GLN A 170 2.38 16.61 -5.46
N ASN A 171 1.57 16.24 -4.48
CA ASN A 171 1.35 14.85 -4.12
C ASN A 171 -0.03 14.42 -4.61
N TYR A 172 -0.05 13.59 -5.65
CA TYR A 172 -1.27 12.94 -6.10
C TYR A 172 -1.50 11.68 -5.28
N MET A 173 -2.61 11.67 -4.55
CA MET A 173 -2.94 10.65 -3.58
C MET A 173 -4.25 9.96 -3.94
N ALA A 174 -4.33 8.68 -3.62
CA ALA A 174 -5.56 7.91 -3.71
C ALA A 174 -5.69 7.04 -2.45
N CYS A 175 -6.92 6.76 -2.03
CA CYS A 175 -7.15 5.90 -0.88
C CYS A 175 -8.49 5.20 -0.91
N LEU A 176 -8.58 4.12 -0.13
CA LEU A 176 -9.82 3.40 0.14
C LEU A 176 -9.79 2.84 1.57
N GLN A 177 -10.96 2.68 2.18
CA GLN A 177 -11.09 2.01 3.46
C GLN A 177 -11.30 0.51 3.27
N VAL A 178 -10.54 -0.29 3.99
CA VAL A 178 -10.70 -1.75 4.04
C VAL A 178 -11.53 -2.13 5.26
N PRO A 179 -12.61 -2.92 5.07
CA PRO A 179 -13.36 -3.47 6.19
C PRO A 179 -12.47 -4.27 7.14
N ALA A 180 -12.65 -4.06 8.44
CA ALA A 180 -11.99 -4.81 9.50
C ALA A 180 -13.04 -5.50 10.38
N ALA A 181 -12.63 -6.48 11.20
CA ALA A 181 -13.52 -7.16 12.14
C ALA A 181 -14.04 -6.28 13.29
N GLY A 182 -13.39 -5.13 13.55
CA GLY A 182 -13.77 -4.16 14.58
C GLY A 182 -14.38 -2.87 14.03
N GLU A 183 -14.53 -1.85 14.89
CA GLU A 183 -15.17 -0.58 14.51
C GLU A 183 -14.30 0.31 13.62
N LYS A 184 -12.98 0.14 13.63
CA LYS A 184 -12.06 1.00 12.88
C LYS A 184 -11.59 0.33 11.61
N GLU A 185 -12.13 0.79 10.49
CA GLU A 185 -11.65 0.44 9.16
C GLU A 185 -10.21 0.90 8.94
N PHE A 186 -9.52 0.17 8.07
CA PHE A 186 -8.11 0.40 7.80
C PHE A 186 -7.92 1.10 6.44
N PRO A 187 -7.26 2.27 6.36
CA PRO A 187 -7.08 2.98 5.09
C PRO A 187 -5.88 2.47 4.29
N LEU A 188 -6.12 1.95 3.08
CA LEU A 188 -5.07 1.75 2.09
C LEU A 188 -4.79 3.08 1.36
N LEU A 189 -3.53 3.50 1.36
CA LEU A 189 -3.13 4.82 0.91
C LEU A 189 -2.02 4.74 -0.14
N PHE A 190 -2.28 5.31 -1.31
CA PHE A 190 -1.35 5.45 -2.42
C PHE A 190 -0.90 6.90 -2.50
N LYS A 191 0.42 7.12 -2.48
CA LYS A 191 1.03 8.45 -2.46
C LYS A 191 1.98 8.62 -3.62
N ASN A 192 2.36 9.87 -3.88
CA ASN A 192 3.44 10.23 -4.80
C ASN A 192 3.18 9.72 -6.23
N GLY A 193 1.93 9.82 -6.70
CA GLY A 193 1.62 9.54 -8.09
C GLY A 193 2.45 10.43 -9.01
N ILE A 194 2.91 9.88 -10.13
CA ILE A 194 3.80 10.57 -11.07
C ILE A 194 2.94 11.11 -12.22
N LEU A 195 2.92 12.43 -12.39
CA LEU A 195 2.27 13.06 -13.54
C LEU A 195 3.11 12.79 -14.80
N LYS A 196 2.49 12.12 -15.76
CA LYS A 196 3.02 11.78 -17.08
C LYS A 196 2.41 12.69 -18.14
N LEU A 197 3.24 13.17 -19.06
CA LEU A 197 2.81 14.07 -20.12
C LEU A 197 2.17 13.29 -21.29
N ALA A 198 1.42 14.02 -22.11
CA ALA A 198 0.79 13.48 -23.30
C ALA A 198 1.83 12.82 -24.23
N GLY A 199 1.51 11.64 -24.77
CA GLY A 199 2.35 10.90 -25.70
C GLY A 199 3.40 9.97 -25.07
N GLU A 200 3.63 10.02 -23.76
CA GLU A 200 4.38 8.96 -23.08
C GLU A 200 3.57 7.66 -23.13
N THR A 201 4.19 6.49 -23.29
CA THR A 201 3.52 5.19 -23.19
C THR A 201 4.16 4.37 -22.08
N GLU A 202 3.36 3.57 -21.36
CA GLU A 202 3.90 2.69 -20.32
C GLU A 202 4.23 1.33 -20.93
N PRO A 203 5.44 0.80 -20.73
CA PRO A 203 5.76 -0.55 -21.18
C PRO A 203 4.90 -1.57 -20.42
N LEU A 204 4.54 -2.65 -21.12
CA LEU A 204 3.90 -3.82 -20.53
C LEU A 204 4.72 -5.07 -20.87
N PRO A 205 4.98 -5.97 -19.90
CA PRO A 205 4.64 -5.85 -18.49
C PRO A 205 5.52 -4.82 -17.76
N ARG A 206 4.98 -4.18 -16.72
CA ARG A 206 5.76 -3.31 -15.81
C ARG A 206 5.59 -3.72 -14.35
N PRO A 207 6.61 -3.55 -13.49
CA PRO A 207 6.56 -4.04 -12.12
C PRO A 207 5.61 -3.21 -11.25
N LYS A 208 4.88 -3.90 -10.36
CA LYS A 208 4.15 -3.24 -9.27
C LYS A 208 5.14 -2.79 -8.20
N LYS A 209 4.85 -1.68 -7.53
CA LYS A 209 5.73 -1.03 -6.55
C LYS A 209 5.15 -1.08 -5.15
N TRP A 210 6.03 -1.12 -4.16
CA TRP A 210 5.67 -0.95 -2.76
C TRP A 210 5.18 0.49 -2.49
N PRO A 211 4.15 0.70 -1.67
CA PRO A 211 3.69 2.02 -1.25
C PRO A 211 4.58 2.60 -0.12
N LEU A 212 5.91 2.59 -0.31
CA LEU A 212 6.91 2.93 0.71
C LEU A 212 7.82 4.08 0.26
N ALA A 213 8.20 4.94 1.21
CA ALA A 213 9.02 6.12 0.96
C ALA A 213 10.49 5.96 1.37
N ASN A 214 10.84 4.90 2.10
CA ASN A 214 12.15 4.70 2.73
C ASN A 214 13.11 3.78 1.94
N ILE A 215 12.73 3.39 0.72
CA ILE A 215 13.59 2.57 -0.16
C ILE A 215 14.57 3.50 -0.87
N THR A 216 15.87 3.24 -0.72
CA THR A 216 16.96 4.10 -1.21
C THR A 216 17.45 3.69 -2.60
N ALA A 217 17.31 2.42 -2.97
CA ALA A 217 17.61 1.94 -4.32
C ALA A 217 16.34 1.93 -5.18
N PRO A 218 16.25 2.68 -6.30
CA PRO A 218 15.04 2.72 -7.14
C PRO A 218 14.59 1.34 -7.65
N GLY A 219 15.53 0.43 -7.95
CA GLY A 219 15.21 -0.93 -8.39
C GLY A 219 14.52 -1.79 -7.31
N ALA A 220 14.80 -1.50 -6.02
CA ALA A 220 14.21 -2.19 -4.89
C ALA A 220 12.76 -1.79 -4.58
N LEU A 221 12.23 -0.75 -5.26
CA LEU A 221 10.83 -0.35 -5.13
C LEU A 221 9.85 -1.38 -5.70
N SER A 222 10.32 -2.23 -6.61
CA SER A 222 9.48 -3.22 -7.28
C SER A 222 9.19 -4.41 -6.37
N ILE A 223 7.94 -4.87 -6.38
CA ILE A 223 7.53 -6.08 -5.68
C ILE A 223 7.97 -7.30 -6.50
N PRO A 224 8.74 -8.24 -5.92
CA PRO A 224 9.21 -9.41 -6.64
C PRO A 224 8.07 -10.20 -7.28
N ASN A 225 8.23 -10.59 -8.55
CA ASN A 225 7.28 -11.40 -9.32
C ASN A 225 5.85 -10.81 -9.43
N SER A 226 5.69 -9.50 -9.23
CA SER A 226 4.40 -8.83 -9.34
C SER A 226 4.42 -7.78 -10.45
N PHE A 227 3.57 -7.98 -11.45
CA PHE A 227 3.58 -7.19 -12.68
C PHE A 227 2.17 -6.76 -13.08
N ILE A 228 2.10 -5.59 -13.71
CA ILE A 228 0.95 -5.13 -14.48
C ILE A 228 1.17 -5.62 -15.90
N VAL A 229 0.32 -6.53 -16.35
CA VAL A 229 0.41 -7.18 -17.67
C VAL A 229 -0.47 -6.51 -18.74
N GLY A 230 -1.42 -5.67 -18.32
CA GLY A 230 -2.43 -5.09 -19.18
C GLY A 230 -3.42 -6.13 -19.71
N GLY A 231 -4.12 -5.79 -20.78
CA GLY A 231 -5.14 -6.63 -21.41
C GLY A 231 -6.07 -5.80 -22.28
N PRO A 232 -6.89 -6.45 -23.12
CA PRO A 232 -7.98 -5.77 -23.82
C PRO A 232 -8.96 -5.18 -22.80
N TYR A 233 -9.40 -3.94 -23.02
CA TYR A 233 -10.28 -3.25 -22.07
C TYR A 233 -11.69 -3.86 -22.07
N GLU A 234 -12.06 -4.62 -23.09
CA GLU A 234 -13.35 -5.32 -23.20
C GLU A 234 -13.49 -6.46 -22.18
N ASP A 235 -12.37 -7.01 -21.71
CA ASP A 235 -12.34 -8.09 -20.72
C ASP A 235 -12.28 -7.54 -19.28
N GLU A 236 -12.25 -6.20 -19.11
CA GLU A 236 -12.21 -5.54 -17.80
C GLU A 236 -13.59 -5.52 -17.12
N ASP A 237 -13.61 -5.55 -15.79
CA ASP A 237 -14.81 -5.45 -14.94
C ASP A 237 -15.28 -4.01 -14.70
N GLY A 238 -14.56 -3.02 -15.27
CA GLY A 238 -14.82 -1.59 -15.11
C GLY A 238 -16.01 -1.08 -15.94
N GLU A 239 -16.40 0.17 -15.71
CA GLU A 239 -17.55 0.78 -16.40
C GLU A 239 -17.21 1.19 -17.84
N LEU A 240 -15.94 1.43 -18.15
CA LEU A 240 -15.46 1.85 -19.48
C LEU A 240 -14.94 0.67 -20.31
N ASN A 241 -15.66 -0.45 -20.30
CA ASN A 241 -15.31 -1.70 -21.00
C ASN A 241 -16.10 -1.90 -22.30
N LYS A 242 -17.03 -1.01 -22.65
CA LYS A 242 -17.91 -1.20 -23.81
C LYS A 242 -17.26 -0.72 -25.09
N ARG A 243 -17.80 -1.17 -26.23
CA ARG A 243 -17.37 -0.73 -27.57
C ARG A 243 -17.50 0.78 -27.77
N GLU A 244 -18.48 1.41 -27.13
CA GLU A 244 -18.68 2.88 -27.17
C GLU A 244 -17.55 3.65 -26.46
N ASP A 245 -16.93 3.06 -25.45
CA ASP A 245 -15.84 3.67 -24.68
C ASP A 245 -14.46 3.49 -25.34
N ARG A 246 -14.36 2.62 -26.34
CA ARG A 246 -13.11 2.26 -27.02
C ARG A 246 -12.32 3.46 -27.49
N GLU A 247 -12.97 4.30 -28.28
CA GLU A 247 -12.34 5.47 -28.90
C GLU A 247 -11.86 6.44 -27.81
N PHE A 248 -12.69 6.64 -26.79
CA PHE A 248 -12.35 7.47 -25.65
C PHE A 248 -11.15 6.93 -24.87
N ARG A 249 -11.10 5.62 -24.60
CA ARG A 249 -9.98 4.93 -23.92
C ARG A 249 -8.67 5.10 -24.69
N ILE A 250 -8.70 4.91 -26.02
CA ILE A 250 -7.54 5.10 -26.90
C ILE A 250 -7.06 6.56 -26.86
N GLN A 251 -7.99 7.52 -26.95
CA GLN A 251 -7.65 8.95 -26.87
C GLN A 251 -7.07 9.33 -25.51
N ALA A 252 -7.57 8.72 -24.42
CA ALA A 252 -7.11 8.98 -23.06
C ALA A 252 -5.64 8.58 -22.84
N GLU A 253 -5.15 7.54 -23.51
CA GLU A 253 -3.74 7.13 -23.45
C GLU A 253 -2.79 8.21 -24.01
N SER A 254 -3.27 9.02 -24.95
CA SER A 254 -2.51 10.13 -25.54
C SER A 254 -2.56 11.41 -24.69
N LYS A 255 -3.34 11.44 -23.59
CA LYS A 255 -3.48 12.60 -22.70
C LYS A 255 -2.55 12.50 -21.48
N LYS A 256 -2.48 13.58 -20.70
CA LYS A 256 -1.83 13.58 -19.38
C LYS A 256 -2.48 12.52 -18.48
N ARG A 257 -1.66 11.87 -17.67
CA ARG A 257 -2.12 10.85 -16.70
C ARG A 257 -1.27 10.86 -15.45
N ILE A 258 -1.77 10.29 -14.36
CA ILE A 258 -0.99 10.04 -13.16
C ILE A 258 -0.75 8.55 -13.05
N VAL A 259 0.49 8.13 -12.80
CA VAL A 259 0.86 6.71 -12.65
C VAL A 259 1.35 6.48 -11.22
N TRP A 260 0.78 5.48 -10.55
CA TRP A 260 1.27 4.99 -9.26
C TRP A 260 1.98 3.66 -9.43
N ASP A 261 1.36 2.73 -10.15
CA ASP A 261 1.77 1.32 -10.25
C ASP A 261 2.05 0.69 -8.88
N MET A 262 1.23 1.03 -7.88
CA MET A 262 1.44 0.61 -6.49
C MET A 262 0.47 -0.50 -6.09
N GLU A 263 0.93 -1.49 -5.34
CA GLU A 263 0.09 -2.54 -4.76
C GLU A 263 0.05 -2.39 -3.23
N GLY A 264 -1.14 -2.13 -2.70
CA GLY A 264 -1.42 -2.18 -1.27
C GLY A 264 -1.94 -3.56 -0.89
N ARG A 265 -1.42 -4.15 0.19
CA ARG A 265 -1.82 -5.46 0.69
C ARG A 265 -2.32 -5.36 2.12
N CYS A 266 -3.27 -6.21 2.48
CA CYS A 266 -3.71 -6.37 3.85
C CYS A 266 -4.26 -7.78 4.08
N TYR A 267 -4.20 -8.23 5.33
CA TYR A 267 -4.78 -9.48 5.75
C TYR A 267 -6.22 -9.23 6.23
N LEU A 268 -7.16 -10.04 5.73
CA LEU A 268 -8.54 -10.06 6.19
C LEU A 268 -8.71 -11.28 7.09
N ASP A 269 -8.92 -11.03 8.38
CA ASP A 269 -9.33 -12.09 9.28
C ASP A 269 -10.74 -12.65 8.89
N PRO A 270 -11.13 -13.83 9.40
CA PRO A 270 -12.41 -14.44 9.01
C PRO A 270 -13.64 -13.54 9.22
N ALA A 271 -13.66 -12.71 10.27
CA ALA A 271 -14.77 -11.79 10.50
C ALA A 271 -14.74 -10.61 9.50
N ALA A 272 -13.56 -10.07 9.19
CA ALA A 272 -13.40 -9.05 8.16
C ALA A 272 -13.85 -9.54 6.77
N VAL A 273 -13.61 -10.81 6.43
CA VAL A 273 -14.11 -11.43 5.19
C VAL A 273 -15.64 -11.42 5.14
N VAL A 274 -16.32 -11.77 6.24
CA VAL A 274 -17.79 -11.73 6.32
C VAL A 274 -18.33 -10.30 6.23
N VAL A 275 -17.68 -9.35 6.90
CA VAL A 275 -18.04 -7.92 6.82
C VAL A 275 -17.89 -7.42 5.38
N LEU A 276 -16.80 -7.79 4.70
CA LEU A 276 -16.58 -7.44 3.29
C LEU A 276 -17.69 -8.01 2.39
N GLN A 277 -18.04 -9.29 2.53
CA GLN A 277 -19.14 -9.90 1.77
C GLN A 277 -20.47 -9.18 1.98
N LYS A 278 -20.81 -8.90 3.24
CA LYS A 278 -22.03 -8.18 3.62
C LYS A 278 -22.05 -6.79 3.01
N ARG A 279 -20.94 -6.05 3.10
CA ARG A 279 -20.80 -4.71 2.54
C ARG A 279 -20.95 -4.71 1.02
N ILE A 280 -20.35 -5.67 0.31
CA ILE A 280 -20.51 -5.80 -1.14
C ILE A 280 -21.99 -6.08 -1.49
N ALA A 281 -22.66 -6.95 -0.73
CA ALA A 281 -24.07 -7.27 -0.96
C ALA A 281 -25.01 -6.08 -0.72
N GLU A 282 -24.71 -5.24 0.27
CA GLU A 282 -25.51 -4.07 0.65
C GLU A 282 -25.24 -2.84 -0.22
N CYS A 283 -23.97 -2.52 -0.45
CA CYS A 283 -23.56 -1.26 -1.08
C CYS A 283 -23.21 -1.40 -2.56
N ARG A 284 -22.79 -2.59 -3.01
CA ARG A 284 -22.27 -2.90 -4.37
C ARG A 284 -20.97 -2.20 -4.76
N TYR A 285 -20.78 -0.96 -4.33
CA TYR A 285 -19.66 -0.12 -4.67
C TYR A 285 -18.68 0.02 -3.52
N TRP A 286 -17.40 0.08 -3.86
CA TRP A 286 -16.31 0.44 -2.96
C TRP A 286 -15.78 1.82 -3.36
N PRO A 287 -15.84 2.83 -2.48
CA PRO A 287 -15.36 4.17 -2.81
C PRO A 287 -13.83 4.20 -2.80
N VAL A 288 -13.25 4.71 -3.88
CA VAL A 288 -11.83 5.01 -3.98
C VAL A 288 -11.69 6.52 -4.17
N GLU A 289 -11.24 7.20 -3.13
CA GLU A 289 -11.06 8.65 -3.14
C GLU A 289 -9.71 9.01 -3.79
N VAL A 290 -9.68 10.11 -4.54
CA VAL A 290 -8.47 10.70 -5.08
C VAL A 290 -8.39 12.16 -4.72
N CYS A 291 -7.18 12.65 -4.46
CA CYS A 291 -6.95 14.06 -4.24
C CYS A 291 -5.55 14.51 -4.63
N ARG A 292 -5.40 15.83 -4.68
CA ARG A 292 -4.14 16.52 -4.84
C ARG A 292 -3.83 17.29 -3.57
N MET A 293 -2.65 17.04 -2.98
CA MET A 293 -2.15 17.79 -1.82
C MET A 293 -0.89 18.56 -2.19
N ALA A 294 -0.73 19.76 -1.64
CA ALA A 294 0.51 20.52 -1.74
C ALA A 294 1.60 19.86 -0.86
N VAL A 295 2.82 19.76 -1.37
CA VAL A 295 3.97 19.30 -0.56
C VAL A 295 4.67 20.52 0.04
N ALA A 296 4.84 20.53 1.36
CA ALA A 296 5.55 21.60 2.05
C ALA A 296 7.02 21.68 1.57
N SER A 297 7.45 22.87 1.15
CA SER A 297 8.85 23.08 0.77
C SER A 297 9.77 23.04 2.01
N PRO A 298 10.90 22.32 1.99
CA PRO A 298 11.86 22.36 3.08
C PRO A 298 12.59 23.72 3.05
N SER A 299 12.01 24.73 3.69
CA SER A 299 12.64 26.05 3.77
C SER A 299 13.87 26.01 4.68
N LYS A 300 15.04 26.31 4.09
CA LYS A 300 16.25 26.71 4.84
C LYS A 300 15.93 27.96 5.65
N GLY A 301 16.33 27.95 6.91
CA GLY A 301 15.86 28.87 7.95
C GLY A 301 15.83 30.35 7.58
N LYS A 302 14.72 30.99 7.95
CA LYS A 302 14.68 32.33 8.53
C LYS A 302 13.35 32.50 9.27
N THR A 303 13.44 32.89 10.53
CA THR A 303 12.33 33.24 11.41
C THR A 303 11.56 34.43 10.84
N SER A 304 10.35 34.21 10.35
CA SER A 304 9.29 35.22 10.35
C SER A 304 7.98 34.58 10.81
N LYS A 305 7.47 35.13 11.91
CA LYS A 305 6.28 34.70 12.62
C LYS A 305 5.07 35.31 11.89
N ALA A 306 4.58 34.66 10.85
CA ALA A 306 3.31 35.00 10.20
C ALA A 306 2.77 33.79 9.42
N ASP A 307 1.73 33.18 9.97
CA ASP A 307 0.60 32.52 9.28
C ASP A 307 0.87 31.63 8.04
N LYS A 308 1.95 30.85 8.02
CA LYS A 308 2.20 29.78 7.02
C LYS A 308 1.86 28.38 7.54
N GLY A 309 0.78 28.25 8.32
CA GLY A 309 0.45 27.01 9.01
C GLY A 309 -0.60 26.12 8.35
N ASP A 310 -1.48 26.69 7.51
CA ASP A 310 -2.73 26.02 7.11
C ASP A 310 -2.85 25.70 5.60
N GLU A 311 -2.14 26.41 4.71
CA GLU A 311 -2.20 26.12 3.26
C GLU A 311 -1.55 24.77 2.89
N ASP A 312 -0.54 24.33 3.64
CA ASP A 312 0.22 23.09 3.40
C ASP A 312 -0.60 21.81 3.67
N LYS A 313 -1.87 21.93 4.10
CA LYS A 313 -2.76 20.80 4.44
C LYS A 313 -4.08 20.83 3.67
N GLN A 314 -4.18 21.68 2.64
CA GLN A 314 -5.39 21.81 1.84
C GLN A 314 -5.51 20.66 0.83
N ILE A 315 -6.67 20.01 0.86
CA ILE A 315 -7.09 19.02 -0.13
C ILE A 315 -7.62 19.79 -1.34
N PHE A 316 -7.05 19.53 -2.51
CA PHE A 316 -7.53 20.05 -3.79
C PHE A 316 -7.96 18.88 -4.67
N PHE A 317 -8.87 19.14 -5.63
CA PHE A 317 -9.31 18.13 -6.59
C PHE A 317 -9.75 16.85 -5.88
N HIS A 318 -10.74 16.94 -4.99
CA HIS A 318 -11.22 15.76 -4.25
C HIS A 318 -12.26 15.04 -5.09
N GLY A 319 -11.89 13.87 -5.61
CA GLY A 319 -12.75 13.01 -6.41
C GLY A 319 -12.96 11.64 -5.77
N VAL A 320 -13.91 10.89 -6.32
CA VAL A 320 -14.22 9.52 -5.92
C VAL A 320 -14.56 8.67 -7.15
N ALA A 321 -13.96 7.49 -7.24
CA ALA A 321 -14.37 6.44 -8.16
C ALA A 321 -15.21 5.41 -7.40
N TYR A 322 -16.36 5.04 -7.95
CA TYR A 322 -17.24 4.03 -7.37
C TYR A 322 -16.94 2.66 -8.00
N VAL A 323 -16.07 1.88 -7.38
CA VAL A 323 -15.65 0.59 -7.94
C VAL A 323 -16.75 -0.43 -7.71
N ASN A 324 -17.35 -0.96 -8.78
CA ASN A 324 -18.32 -2.05 -8.67
C ASN A 324 -17.61 -3.35 -8.26
N VAL A 325 -17.80 -3.78 -7.03
CA VAL A 325 -17.12 -4.94 -6.43
C VAL A 325 -18.01 -6.18 -6.33
N VAL A 326 -19.25 -6.09 -6.84
CA VAL A 326 -20.19 -7.22 -6.90
C VAL A 326 -19.63 -8.46 -7.61
N PRO A 327 -18.83 -8.37 -8.69
CA PRO A 327 -18.30 -9.56 -9.34
C PRO A 327 -17.44 -10.45 -8.42
N LEU A 328 -16.85 -9.90 -7.34
CA LEU A 328 -16.13 -10.70 -6.34
C LEU A 328 -17.03 -11.65 -5.53
N LEU A 329 -18.35 -11.43 -5.51
CA LEU A 329 -19.32 -12.37 -4.93
C LEU A 329 -19.71 -13.50 -5.90
N CYS A 330 -19.30 -13.44 -7.17
CA CYS A 330 -19.52 -14.54 -8.09
C CYS A 330 -18.67 -15.76 -7.69
N PRO A 331 -19.24 -16.98 -7.69
CA PRO A 331 -18.53 -18.17 -7.25
C PRO A 331 -17.19 -18.39 -7.97
N GLY A 332 -16.11 -18.40 -7.19
CA GLY A 332 -14.76 -18.63 -7.67
C GLY A 332 -14.04 -17.45 -8.27
N VAL A 333 -14.67 -16.27 -8.33
CA VAL A 333 -13.99 -15.04 -8.74
C VAL A 333 -13.07 -14.60 -7.61
N LYS A 334 -11.82 -14.32 -7.98
CA LYS A 334 -10.76 -13.90 -7.06
C LYS A 334 -10.23 -12.51 -7.37
N GLN A 335 -10.59 -11.96 -8.51
CA GLN A 335 -9.96 -10.77 -9.04
C GLN A 335 -10.97 -10.00 -9.88
N ILE A 336 -10.92 -8.70 -9.77
CA ILE A 336 -11.51 -7.77 -10.72
C ILE A 336 -10.46 -6.76 -11.14
N ARG A 337 -10.51 -6.31 -12.38
CA ARG A 337 -9.65 -5.23 -12.88
C ARG A 337 -10.43 -4.39 -13.87
N GLY A 338 -10.29 -3.07 -13.78
CA GLY A 338 -10.89 -2.23 -14.81
C GLY A 338 -10.72 -0.74 -14.64
N ALA A 339 -11.46 -0.04 -15.49
CA ALA A 339 -11.49 1.41 -15.61
C ALA A 339 -12.75 1.99 -14.95
N PHE A 340 -12.56 2.87 -13.97
CA PHE A 340 -13.62 3.43 -13.14
C PHE A 340 -13.62 4.96 -13.24
N PRO A 341 -14.71 5.58 -13.74
CA PRO A 341 -14.82 7.04 -13.83
C PRO A 341 -14.66 7.71 -12.45
N VAL A 342 -14.05 8.89 -12.46
CA VAL A 342 -13.89 9.73 -11.26
C VAL A 342 -14.96 10.82 -11.25
N PHE A 343 -15.71 10.89 -10.16
CA PHE A 343 -16.72 11.90 -9.91
C PHE A 343 -16.25 12.89 -8.84
N PRO A 344 -16.85 14.09 -8.76
CA PRO A 344 -16.56 15.03 -7.68
C PRO A 344 -17.00 14.42 -6.35
N TYR A 345 -16.16 14.50 -5.32
CA TYR A 345 -16.52 13.96 -4.01
C TYR A 345 -17.66 14.77 -3.38
N GLN A 346 -18.72 14.08 -2.97
CA GLN A 346 -19.83 14.65 -2.18
C GLN A 346 -20.21 13.68 -1.06
N ASP A 347 -20.20 14.15 0.19
CA ASP A 347 -20.44 13.31 1.37
C ASP A 347 -21.79 12.56 1.28
N SER A 348 -22.86 13.23 0.82
CA SER A 348 -24.19 12.63 0.69
C SER A 348 -24.23 11.50 -0.34
N GLU A 349 -23.63 11.71 -1.51
CA GLU A 349 -23.62 10.70 -2.59
C GLU A 349 -22.78 9.48 -2.20
N VAL A 350 -21.61 9.73 -1.59
CA VAL A 350 -20.74 8.66 -1.08
C VAL A 350 -21.46 7.86 0.00
N PHE A 351 -22.09 8.52 0.97
CA PHE A 351 -22.86 7.85 2.01
C PHE A 351 -24.03 7.03 1.43
N GLU A 352 -24.79 7.59 0.49
CA GLU A 352 -25.91 6.89 -0.14
C GLU A 352 -25.47 5.60 -0.84
N LYS A 353 -24.41 5.70 -1.67
CA LYS A 353 -23.89 4.58 -2.48
C LYS A 353 -23.10 3.55 -1.68
N THR A 354 -22.40 3.96 -0.63
CA THR A 354 -21.35 3.12 0.01
C THR A 354 -21.51 2.93 1.51
N LYS A 355 -22.40 3.70 2.15
CA LYS A 355 -22.57 3.78 3.61
C LYS A 355 -21.35 4.28 4.39
N SER A 356 -20.31 4.73 3.70
CA SER A 356 -19.17 5.42 4.31
C SER A 356 -19.59 6.78 4.86
N GLN A 357 -19.31 7.02 6.14
CA GLN A 357 -19.77 8.22 6.85
C GLN A 357 -18.87 9.44 6.66
N HIS A 358 -17.56 9.22 6.44
CA HIS A 358 -16.56 10.28 6.38
C HIS A 358 -15.51 10.01 5.30
N SER A 359 -14.96 11.09 4.74
CA SER A 359 -13.82 11.01 3.82
C SER A 359 -12.56 10.56 4.55
N VAL A 360 -11.84 9.61 3.95
CA VAL A 360 -10.55 9.15 4.46
C VAL A 360 -9.53 10.28 4.53
N PHE A 361 -9.53 11.18 3.53
CA PHE A 361 -8.59 12.30 3.51
C PHE A 361 -8.89 13.35 4.57
N ARG A 362 -10.16 13.51 5.00
CA ARG A 362 -10.53 14.38 6.12
C ARG A 362 -9.96 13.86 7.44
N ASP A 363 -10.03 12.55 7.66
CA ASP A 363 -9.44 11.90 8.83
C ASP A 363 -7.90 11.97 8.79
N LEU A 364 -7.31 11.76 7.61
CA LEU A 364 -5.87 11.85 7.40
C LEU A 364 -5.34 13.28 7.66
N ARG A 365 -6.07 14.32 7.26
CA ARG A 365 -5.74 15.73 7.59
C ARG A 365 -5.70 15.94 9.09
N THR A 366 -6.61 15.33 9.84
CA THR A 366 -6.67 15.42 11.30
C THR A 366 -5.47 14.74 11.95
N GLN A 367 -5.06 13.57 11.46
CA GLN A 367 -3.87 12.85 11.95
C GLN A 367 -2.54 13.56 11.60
N LEU A 368 -2.43 14.12 10.40
CA LEU A 368 -1.33 15.03 10.01
C LEU A 368 -1.37 16.37 10.79
N GLY A 369 -2.52 16.73 11.36
CA GLY A 369 -2.75 17.89 12.21
C GLY A 369 -2.18 17.74 13.63
N LEU A 370 -2.35 16.56 14.23
CA LEU A 370 -1.87 16.27 15.59
C LEU A 370 -0.37 16.01 15.70
N THR A 371 0.31 15.73 14.58
CA THR A 371 1.76 15.49 14.58
C THR A 371 2.51 16.83 14.52
N LYS A 372 2.42 17.63 15.58
CA LYS A 372 3.48 18.62 15.87
C LYS A 372 4.68 17.81 16.38
N GLU A 373 5.72 17.78 15.54
CA GLU A 373 7.02 17.14 15.78
C GLU A 373 7.03 15.62 15.59
N GLY A 374 7.51 15.19 14.41
CA GLY A 374 7.62 13.77 14.08
C GLY A 374 7.44 13.43 12.60
N SER A 375 7.92 14.29 11.69
CA SER A 375 8.25 13.79 10.35
C SER A 375 9.34 12.74 10.53
N TRP A 376 9.02 11.51 10.15
CA TRP A 376 9.92 10.36 10.20
C TRP A 376 11.19 10.70 9.43
N THR A 377 12.17 11.19 10.17
CA THR A 377 13.55 11.40 9.77
C THR A 377 14.37 10.72 10.87
N PRO A 378 15.08 9.62 10.57
CA PRO A 378 16.04 9.09 11.51
C PRO A 378 17.16 10.12 11.66
N ARG A 379 17.12 10.91 12.74
CA ARG A 379 18.32 11.59 13.21
C ARG A 379 19.30 10.51 13.61
N THR A 380 20.29 10.30 12.75
CA THR A 380 21.60 9.79 13.14
C THR A 380 22.11 10.60 14.34
N SER A 381 21.99 10.03 15.54
CA SER A 381 22.87 10.37 16.65
C SER A 381 23.10 9.13 17.51
N THR A 382 24.22 8.47 17.22
CA THR A 382 25.02 7.62 18.10
C THR A 382 24.90 8.04 19.59
N PRO A 383 24.53 7.14 20.51
CA PRO A 383 24.84 7.29 21.91
C PRO A 383 26.08 6.45 22.24
N LEU A 384 27.20 7.12 22.52
CA LEU A 384 28.35 6.50 23.16
C LEU A 384 28.06 6.39 24.67
N SER A 385 28.41 5.23 25.21
CA SER A 385 28.19 4.68 26.55
C SER A 385 28.78 5.40 27.77
N ARG A 386 28.27 4.99 28.96
CA ARG A 386 28.74 5.07 30.38
C ARG A 386 28.40 6.35 31.16
N ALA A 387 27.91 6.35 32.42
CA ALA A 387 27.94 5.36 33.51
C ALA A 387 26.87 5.63 34.62
N VAL A 388 26.34 4.55 35.23
CA VAL A 388 26.08 4.17 36.66
C VAL A 388 25.70 5.23 37.74
N PRO A 389 24.87 4.87 38.76
CA PRO A 389 23.83 5.72 39.38
C PRO A 389 24.11 6.19 40.82
N SER A 390 23.28 7.10 41.35
CA SER A 390 23.12 7.27 42.80
C SER A 390 21.76 7.85 43.22
N LYS A 391 21.15 7.19 44.20
CA LYS A 391 19.95 7.53 44.98
C LYS A 391 20.00 8.92 45.62
N THR A 392 18.87 9.60 45.77
CA THR A 392 18.36 10.03 47.10
C THR A 392 16.88 10.45 47.05
N GLN A 393 16.15 10.03 48.08
CA GLN A 393 14.76 10.34 48.40
C GLN A 393 14.55 11.81 48.80
N LYS A 394 13.34 12.32 48.59
CA LYS A 394 12.55 12.97 49.66
C LYS A 394 11.06 13.09 49.27
N GLU A 395 10.21 12.41 50.02
CA GLU A 395 8.84 12.84 50.38
C GLU A 395 8.91 14.28 50.94
N ASP A 396 7.89 15.13 50.90
CA ASP A 396 6.51 14.91 51.32
C ASP A 396 5.70 16.17 50.95
N LYS A 397 4.39 16.05 50.68
CA LYS A 397 3.30 16.69 51.45
C LYS A 397 1.97 16.71 50.68
N GLU A 398 1.08 15.82 51.11
CA GLU A 398 -0.36 15.81 50.85
C GLU A 398 -1.07 17.12 51.25
N LYS A 399 -2.12 17.47 50.48
CA LYS A 399 -3.34 18.09 51.01
C LYS A 399 -4.58 17.46 50.36
N ILE A 400 -5.34 16.75 51.18
CA ILE A 400 -6.66 16.18 50.92
C ILE A 400 -7.73 17.27 51.06
N ALA A 401 -8.70 17.32 50.14
CA ALA A 401 -10.06 17.80 50.43
C ALA A 401 -11.11 17.19 49.46
N LYS A 402 -11.84 16.20 50.00
CA LYS A 402 -13.28 15.86 49.81
C LYS A 402 -13.93 15.93 48.42
N ASP A 403 -14.13 14.74 47.86
CA ASP A 403 -15.40 14.07 47.56
C ASP A 403 -16.64 14.93 47.23
N LYS A 404 -17.13 14.83 45.98
CA LYS A 404 -18.56 14.92 45.64
C LYS A 404 -18.88 14.23 44.32
N ASP A 405 -19.54 13.10 44.44
CA ASP A 405 -20.19 12.31 43.41
C ASP A 405 -21.25 13.15 42.64
N SER A 406 -21.21 13.13 41.29
CA SER A 406 -22.36 13.48 40.47
C SER A 406 -22.24 12.92 39.03
N ASN A 407 -23.08 11.95 38.72
CA ASN A 407 -23.45 11.51 37.38
C ASN A 407 -23.73 12.69 36.43
N ARG A 408 -23.05 12.74 35.28
CA ARG A 408 -23.56 13.42 34.07
C ARG A 408 -23.03 12.78 32.80
N THR A 409 -23.97 12.14 32.10
CA THR A 409 -24.09 11.90 30.66
C THR A 409 -23.12 12.73 29.80
N LEU A 410 -22.21 12.04 29.10
CA LEU A 410 -21.36 12.63 28.07
C LEU A 410 -22.15 12.79 26.77
N HIS A 411 -22.60 14.01 26.50
CA HIS A 411 -22.95 14.44 25.16
C HIS A 411 -21.67 14.65 24.35
N THR A 412 -21.51 13.88 23.27
CA THR A 412 -20.54 14.11 22.20
C THR A 412 -20.72 15.51 21.63
N GLN A 413 -19.78 16.41 21.94
CA GLN A 413 -19.68 17.72 21.28
C GLN A 413 -18.77 17.56 20.07
N SER A 414 -19.38 17.59 18.89
CA SER A 414 -18.72 17.76 17.60
C SER A 414 -18.05 19.14 17.55
N PHE A 415 -16.72 19.18 17.58
CA PHE A 415 -15.97 20.40 17.27
C PHE A 415 -15.92 20.58 15.76
N THR A 416 -16.92 21.26 15.20
CA THR A 416 -16.92 21.71 13.81
C THR A 416 -16.20 23.05 13.74
N VAL A 417 -14.96 23.06 13.25
CA VAL A 417 -14.28 24.31 12.86
C VAL A 417 -14.97 24.82 11.58
N PRO A 418 -15.35 26.10 11.46
CA PRO A 418 -16.01 26.61 10.27
C PRO A 418 -14.98 26.73 9.14
N VAL A 419 -15.02 25.80 8.19
CA VAL A 419 -14.36 25.98 6.89
C VAL A 419 -15.11 27.09 6.17
N THR A 420 -14.41 28.16 5.80
CA THR A 420 -14.98 29.33 5.11
C THR A 420 -15.66 28.92 3.79
N ALA A 421 -16.85 29.47 3.52
CA ALA A 421 -17.68 29.11 2.36
C ALA A 421 -16.99 29.29 0.99
N LEU A 422 -15.98 30.17 0.90
CA LEU A 422 -15.17 30.37 -0.31
C LEU A 422 -14.27 29.17 -0.60
N THR A 423 -13.66 28.57 0.43
CA THR A 423 -12.76 27.43 0.31
C THR A 423 -13.49 26.14 -0.12
N LEU A 424 -14.73 25.95 0.37
CA LEU A 424 -15.60 24.85 -0.08
C LEU A 424 -16.04 25.03 -1.53
N ARG A 425 -16.32 26.27 -1.96
CA ARG A 425 -16.72 26.58 -3.34
C ARG A 425 -15.56 26.35 -4.31
N GLU A 426 -14.35 26.74 -3.96
CA GLU A 426 -13.14 26.51 -4.77
C GLU A 426 -12.77 25.02 -4.86
N GLN A 427 -12.90 24.27 -3.75
CA GLN A 427 -12.70 22.82 -3.76
C GLN A 427 -13.72 22.11 -4.68
N CYS A 428 -14.99 22.48 -4.60
CA CYS A 428 -16.06 21.91 -5.43
C CYS A 428 -15.84 22.19 -6.93
N LEU A 429 -15.45 23.43 -7.29
CA LEU A 429 -15.11 23.79 -8.66
C LEU A 429 -13.88 23.03 -9.18
N SER A 430 -12.88 22.79 -8.33
CA SER A 430 -11.69 22.00 -8.71
C SER A 430 -12.03 20.53 -8.97
N SER A 431 -12.93 19.94 -8.18
CA SER A 431 -13.34 18.54 -8.32
C SER A 431 -14.19 18.29 -9.57
N GLN A 432 -14.97 19.28 -10.02
CA GLN A 432 -15.76 19.19 -11.25
C GLN A 432 -14.86 18.96 -12.50
N GLN A 433 -13.60 19.40 -12.44
CA GLN A 433 -12.66 19.24 -13.54
C GLN A 433 -12.32 17.78 -13.85
N TYR A 434 -12.52 16.84 -12.91
CA TYR A 434 -12.39 15.42 -13.21
C TYR A 434 -13.45 14.95 -14.21
N VAL A 435 -14.69 15.42 -14.06
CA VAL A 435 -15.78 15.07 -14.97
C VAL A 435 -15.56 15.71 -16.34
N GLU A 436 -15.17 16.98 -16.37
CA GLU A 436 -14.88 17.72 -17.60
C GLU A 436 -13.73 17.09 -18.40
N ALA A 437 -12.70 16.59 -17.70
CA ALA A 437 -11.59 15.91 -18.34
C ALA A 437 -11.93 14.46 -18.75
N GLY A 438 -12.99 13.87 -18.21
CA GLY A 438 -13.29 12.45 -18.34
C GLY A 438 -12.30 11.57 -17.57
N THR A 439 -11.88 11.99 -16.38
CA THR A 439 -10.89 11.24 -15.62
C THR A 439 -11.42 9.88 -15.19
N PHE A 440 -10.61 8.83 -15.34
CA PHE A 440 -10.90 7.49 -14.82
C PHE A 440 -9.67 6.85 -14.21
N LEU A 441 -9.88 5.99 -13.21
CA LEU A 441 -8.84 5.17 -12.57
C LEU A 441 -8.79 3.78 -13.20
N VAL A 442 -7.59 3.29 -13.46
CA VAL A 442 -7.34 1.88 -13.74
C VAL A 442 -6.79 1.23 -12.49
N MET A 443 -7.49 0.21 -12.00
CA MET A 443 -7.09 -0.52 -10.80
C MET A 443 -7.53 -1.98 -10.83
N GLU A 444 -6.88 -2.78 -9.98
CA GLU A 444 -7.15 -4.20 -9.78
C GLU A 444 -7.37 -4.48 -8.29
N ILE A 445 -8.39 -5.28 -7.99
CA ILE A 445 -8.63 -5.84 -6.66
C ILE A 445 -8.51 -7.34 -6.77
N LYS A 446 -7.59 -7.93 -6.01
CA LYS A 446 -7.28 -9.36 -6.02
C LYS A 446 -7.33 -9.93 -4.61
N LEU A 447 -7.91 -11.12 -4.50
CA LEU A 447 -7.98 -11.93 -3.31
C LEU A 447 -7.22 -13.24 -3.53
N ASP A 448 -6.54 -13.72 -2.50
CA ASP A 448 -5.89 -15.03 -2.56
C ASP A 448 -6.93 -16.17 -2.71
N LYS A 449 -8.08 -16.00 -2.06
CA LYS A 449 -9.23 -16.91 -2.14
C LYS A 449 -10.49 -16.20 -2.61
N ALA A 450 -11.37 -16.93 -3.29
CA ALA A 450 -12.64 -16.38 -3.71
C ALA A 450 -13.52 -16.15 -2.47
N LEU A 451 -14.20 -14.99 -2.39
CA LEU A 451 -15.15 -14.73 -1.31
C LEU A 451 -16.24 -15.78 -1.29
N VAL A 452 -16.69 -16.22 -2.47
CA VAL A 452 -17.65 -17.31 -2.62
C VAL A 452 -16.93 -18.48 -3.29
N PRO A 453 -16.69 -19.61 -2.59
CA PRO A 453 -16.05 -20.78 -3.18
C PRO A 453 -16.84 -21.33 -4.36
N LYS A 454 -16.14 -21.90 -5.37
CA LYS A 454 -16.81 -22.69 -6.41
C LYS A 454 -17.43 -23.92 -5.78
N ARG A 455 -18.68 -24.22 -6.15
CA ARG A 455 -19.30 -25.50 -5.78
C ARG A 455 -18.58 -26.64 -6.50
N LEU A 456 -18.41 -27.76 -5.80
CA LEU A 456 -17.85 -28.98 -6.36
C LEU A 456 -18.74 -29.51 -7.50
N ARG A 457 -18.12 -30.13 -8.51
CA ARG A 457 -18.84 -30.64 -9.69
C ARG A 457 -19.82 -31.74 -9.31
N GLU A 458 -19.46 -32.54 -8.32
CA GLU A 458 -20.26 -33.64 -7.77
C GLU A 458 -21.54 -33.12 -7.13
N GLU A 459 -21.42 -32.05 -6.32
CA GLU A 459 -22.56 -31.36 -5.71
C GLU A 459 -23.50 -30.79 -6.77
N LEU A 460 -22.95 -30.13 -7.80
CA LEU A 460 -23.73 -29.59 -8.92
C LEU A 460 -24.44 -30.72 -9.68
N THR A 461 -23.73 -31.81 -9.96
CA THR A 461 -24.29 -32.98 -10.68
C THR A 461 -25.42 -33.62 -9.89
N ARG A 462 -25.28 -33.74 -8.56
CA ARG A 462 -26.34 -34.27 -7.68
C ARG A 462 -27.59 -33.39 -7.75
N ARG A 463 -27.45 -32.07 -7.62
CA ARG A 463 -28.60 -31.15 -7.69
C ARG A 463 -29.26 -31.10 -9.06
N VAL A 464 -28.47 -31.12 -10.13
CA VAL A 464 -29.01 -31.21 -11.50
C VAL A 464 -29.81 -32.50 -11.67
N LYS A 465 -29.31 -33.63 -11.15
CA LYS A 465 -30.04 -34.91 -11.17
C LYS A 465 -31.35 -34.85 -10.38
N GLU A 466 -31.37 -34.17 -9.23
CA GLU A 466 -32.58 -33.95 -8.42
C GLU A 466 -33.61 -33.04 -9.12
N MET A 467 -33.15 -32.10 -9.95
CA MET A 467 -34.01 -31.19 -10.71
C MET A 467 -34.58 -31.78 -12.00
N ILE A 468 -34.01 -32.87 -12.52
CA ILE A 468 -34.50 -33.54 -13.73
C ILE A 468 -35.63 -34.50 -13.35
N PRO A 469 -36.89 -34.25 -13.76
CA PRO A 469 -37.98 -35.18 -13.48
C PRO A 469 -37.72 -36.54 -14.14
N PRO A 470 -38.17 -37.66 -13.53
CA PRO A 470 -37.99 -38.99 -14.10
C PRO A 470 -38.63 -39.06 -15.49
N ARG A 471 -37.92 -39.66 -16.45
CA ARG A 471 -38.42 -39.81 -17.82
C ARG A 471 -39.71 -40.65 -17.81
N PRO A 472 -40.78 -40.23 -18.52
CA PRO A 472 -41.97 -41.05 -18.65
C PRO A 472 -41.61 -42.43 -19.23
N PRO A 473 -42.28 -43.51 -18.78
CA PRO A 473 -42.08 -44.82 -19.37
C PRO A 473 -42.39 -44.76 -20.87
N LEU A 474 -41.48 -45.31 -21.68
CA LEU A 474 -41.71 -45.41 -23.12
C LEU A 474 -42.95 -46.28 -23.36
N PRO A 475 -43.81 -45.93 -24.34
CA PRO A 475 -44.95 -46.76 -24.69
C PRO A 475 -44.48 -48.19 -25.00
N PRO A 476 -45.23 -49.22 -24.59
CA PRO A 476 -44.94 -50.60 -24.97
C PRO A 476 -44.80 -50.65 -26.49
N TRP A 477 -43.73 -51.28 -26.96
CA TRP A 477 -43.50 -51.51 -28.39
C TRP A 477 -44.71 -52.26 -28.94
N THR A 478 -45.62 -51.56 -29.61
CA THR A 478 -46.71 -52.20 -30.32
C THR A 478 -46.08 -53.03 -31.41
N ALA A 479 -46.34 -54.34 -31.37
CA ALA A 479 -45.89 -55.27 -32.39
C ALA A 479 -46.23 -54.69 -33.76
N GLY A 480 -45.22 -54.60 -34.64
CA GLY A 480 -45.37 -54.06 -35.98
C GLY A 480 -46.55 -54.68 -36.70
N ALA A 481 -47.14 -53.89 -37.60
CA ALA A 481 -48.30 -54.27 -38.40
C ALA A 481 -48.16 -55.72 -38.92
N LYS A 482 -49.04 -56.61 -38.45
CA LYS A 482 -49.28 -57.88 -39.15
C LYS A 482 -49.90 -57.52 -40.50
N LYS A 483 -49.31 -58.06 -41.57
CA LYS A 483 -49.81 -57.98 -42.95
C LYS A 483 -51.26 -58.39 -43.06
#